data_AF-A0A7V8XBC0-F1
#
_entry.id   AF-A0A7V8XBC0-F1
#
_cell.length_a   1.000
_cell.length_b   1.000
_cell.length_c   1.000
_cell.angle_alpha   90.00
_cell.angle_beta   90.00
_cell.angle_gamma   90.00
#
_symmetry.space_group_name_H-M   'P 1'
#
loop_
_entity.id
_entity.type
_entity.pdbx_description
1 polymer ?
#
loop_
_entity_poly.entity_id
_entity_poly.type
_entity_poly.pdbx_seq_one_letter_code
_entity_poly.pdbx_strand_id
1 'polypeptide(L)' 'MHATDLRELTVEQLEAKLAEVQEERFKLRFRSATESIENPMQFRTLRRDVARIRTILGEKHRQG' A
#
# COMPACT_ATOMS: atom_id res chain seq x y z
N MET A 1 -0.28 -3.25 8.12
CA MET A 1 1.11 -3.61 7.79
C MET A 1 2.08 -3.02 8.81
N HIS A 2 3.02 -3.83 9.29
CA HIS A 2 4.17 -3.35 10.06
C HIS A 2 5.36 -3.07 9.14
N ALA A 3 6.16 -2.06 9.48
CA ALA A 3 7.29 -1.65 8.66
C ALA A 3 8.45 -2.67 8.67
N THR A 4 8.53 -3.48 9.72
CA THR A 4 9.50 -4.57 9.87
C THR A 4 9.30 -5.61 8.77
N ASP A 5 8.07 -6.10 8.61
CA ASP A 5 7.72 -7.17 7.66
C ASP A 5 7.98 -6.72 6.21
N LEU A 6 7.74 -5.44 5.92
CA LEU A 6 8.01 -4.86 4.60
C LEU A 6 9.51 -4.72 4.30
N ARG A 7 10.38 -4.58 5.31
CA ARG A 7 11.83 -4.46 5.10
C ARG A 7 12.49 -5.79 4.75
N GLU A 8 11.91 -6.89 5.20
CA GLU A 8 12.37 -8.27 4.90
C GLU A 8 12.10 -8.67 3.45
N LEU A 9 11.13 -8.03 2.79
CA LEU A 9 10.79 -8.28 1.39
C LEU A 9 11.87 -7.79 0.42
N THR A 10 11.99 -8.47 -0.72
CA THR A 10 12.81 -8.02 -1.85
C THR A 10 12.16 -6.81 -2.55
N VAL A 11 12.93 -6.12 -3.40
CA VAL A 11 12.41 -4.98 -4.19
C VAL A 11 11.23 -5.42 -5.06
N GLU A 12 11.35 -6.55 -5.76
CA GLU A 12 10.30 -7.11 -6.61
C GLU A 12 9.03 -7.47 -5.81
N GLN A 13 9.20 -8.05 -4.63
CA GLN A 13 8.08 -8.36 -3.73
C GLN A 13 7.39 -7.08 -3.23
N LEU A 14 8.15 -6.03 -2.94
CA LEU A 14 7.60 -4.74 -2.55
C LEU A 14 6.85 -4.06 -3.69
N GLU A 15 7.34 -4.15 -4.92
CA GLU A 15 6.65 -3.65 -6.11
C GLU A 15 5.35 -4.40 -6.37
N ALA A 16 5.36 -5.74 -6.26
CA ALA A 16 4.15 -6.55 -6.36
C ALA A 16 3.13 -6.17 -5.26
N LYS A 17 3.58 -6.00 -4.02
CA LYS A 17 2.74 -5.55 -2.90
C LYS A 17 2.18 -4.14 -3.13
N LEU A 18 2.99 -3.25 -3.69
CA LEU A 18 2.58 -1.90 -4.03
C LEU A 18 1.46 -1.89 -5.07
N ALA A 19 1.54 -2.76 -6.08
CA ALA A 19 0.49 -2.92 -7.08
C ALA A 19 -0.82 -3.43 -6.47
N GLU A 20 -0.73 -4.46 -5.63
CA GLU A 20 -1.87 -5.06 -4.91
C GLU A 20 -2.63 -4.00 -4.08
N VAL A 21 -1.92 -3.24 -3.25
CA VAL A 21 -2.54 -2.22 -2.38
C VAL A 21 -3.12 -1.06 -3.20
N GLN A 22 -2.50 -0.72 -4.34
CA GLN A 22 -3.05 0.30 -5.24
C GLN A 22 -4.35 -0.15 -5.92
N GLU A 23 -4.42 -1.41 -6.34
CA GLU A 23 -5.62 -2.00 -6.92
C GLU A 23 -6.75 -2.06 -5.88
N GLU A 24 -6.46 -2.48 -4.65
CA GLU A 24 -7.43 -2.50 -3.56
C GLU A 24 -7.99 -1.11 -3.27
N ARG A 25 -7.11 -0.09 -3.22
CA ARG A 25 -7.52 1.31 -3.05
C ARG A 25 -8.38 1.79 -4.21
N PHE A 26 -8.08 1.39 -5.44
CA PHE A 26 -8.89 1.73 -6.61
C PHE A 26 -10.29 1.12 -6.51
N LYS A 27 -10.37 -0.18 -6.18
CA LYS A 27 -11.64 -0.90 -5.95
C LYS A 27 -12.46 -0.27 -4.82
N LEU A 28 -11.80 0.11 -3.72
CA LEU A 28 -12.48 0.78 -2.60
C LEU A 28 -13.02 2.16 -3.00
N ARG A 29 -12.24 2.93 -3.77
CA ARG A 29 -12.69 4.23 -4.31
C ARG A 29 -13.85 4.06 -5.29
N PHE A 30 -13.81 3.03 -6.12
CA PHE A 30 -14.90 2.73 -7.05
C PHE A 30 -16.20 2.38 -6.29
N ARG A 31 -16.12 1.46 -5.32
CA ARG A 31 -17.26 1.11 -4.46
C ARG A 31 -17.80 2.31 -3.69
N SER A 32 -16.94 3.20 -3.19
CA SER A 32 -17.39 4.39 -2.48
C SER A 32 -18.17 5.40 -3.32
N ALA A 33 -18.03 5.34 -4.64
CA ALA A 33 -18.76 6.22 -5.54
C ALA A 33 -20.19 5.69 -5.81
N THR A 34 -20.40 4.38 -5.69
CA THR A 34 -21.68 3.71 -5.95
C THR A 34 -22.46 3.41 -4.68
N GLU A 35 -21.76 3.16 -3.57
CA GLU A 35 -22.32 2.69 -2.30
C GLU A 35 -21.71 3.43 -1.10
N SER A 36 -22.43 3.43 0.02
CA SER A 36 -21.91 3.97 1.28
C SER A 36 -20.80 3.06 1.82
N ILE A 37 -19.65 3.64 2.12
CA ILE A 37 -18.51 2.89 2.67
C ILE A 37 -18.79 2.53 4.13
N GLU A 38 -18.75 1.25 4.47
CA GLU A 38 -18.89 0.77 5.86
C GLU A 38 -17.74 1.24 6.76
N ASN A 39 -16.51 1.25 6.25
CA ASN A 39 -15.32 1.65 7.00
C ASN A 39 -14.44 2.68 6.26
N PRO A 40 -14.72 3.99 6.43
CA PRO A 40 -13.91 5.06 5.86
C PRO A 40 -12.44 5.05 6.31
N MET A 41 -12.12 4.44 7.45
CA MET A 41 -10.74 4.37 7.93
C MET A 41 -9.84 3.52 7.03
N GLN A 42 -10.42 2.59 6.24
CA GLN A 42 -9.67 1.76 5.29
C GLN A 42 -8.95 2.61 4.24
N PHE A 43 -9.55 3.71 3.76
CA PHE A 43 -8.87 4.64 2.85
C PHE A 43 -7.59 5.21 3.46
N ARG A 44 -7.66 5.56 4.74
CA ARG A 44 -6.53 6.11 5.49
C ARG A 44 -5.44 5.07 5.71
N THR A 45 -5.82 3.81 5.92
CA THR A 45 -4.91 2.66 6.07
C THR A 45 -4.21 2.36 4.76
N LEU A 46 -4.94 2.14 3.67
CA LEU A 46 -4.38 1.86 2.34
C LEU A 46 -3.44 2.98 1.87
N ARG A 47 -3.78 4.25 2.11
CA ARG A 47 -2.90 5.39 1.81
C ARG A 47 -1.58 5.32 2.58
N ARG A 48 -1.61 4.92 3.86
CA ARG A 48 -0.39 4.76 4.66
C ARG A 48 0.44 3.58 4.21
N ASP A 49 -0.20 2.48 3.84
CA ASP A 49 0.50 1.28 3.39
C ASP A 49 1.23 1.54 2.07
N VAL A 50 0.60 2.22 1.11
CA VAL A 50 1.27 2.72 -0.11
C VAL A 50 2.48 3.60 0.24
N ALA A 51 2.32 4.54 1.17
CA ALA A 51 3.41 5.43 1.56
C ALA A 51 4.59 4.67 2.18
N ARG A 52 4.32 3.72 3.10
CA ARG A 52 5.36 2.89 3.75
C ARG A 52 6.13 2.06 2.72
N ILE A 53 5.44 1.40 1.80
CA ILE A 53 6.07 0.57 0.77
C ILE A 53 6.99 1.45 -0.11
N ARG A 54 6.52 2.61 -0.55
CA ARG A 54 7.33 3.57 -1.33
C ARG A 54 8.55 4.07 -0.56
N THR A 55 8.41 4.34 0.74
CA THR A 55 9.55 4.75 1.57
C THR A 55 10.60 3.65 1.62
N ILE A 56 10.21 2.40 1.87
CA ILE A 56 11.15 1.27 1.97
C ILE A 56 11.80 0.96 0.62
N LEU A 57 11.05 1.02 -0.49
CA LEU A 57 11.61 0.93 -1.84
C LEU A 57 12.70 2.00 -2.06
N GLY A 58 12.40 3.25 -1.69
CA GLY A 58 13.38 4.33 -1.75
C GLY A 58 14.58 4.15 -0.81
N GLU A 59 14.39 3.56 0.38
CA GLU A 59 15.49 3.17 1.27
C GLU A 59 16.38 2.10 0.62
N LYS A 60 15.79 1.04 0.05
CA LYS A 60 16.52 -0.05 -0.62
C LYS A 60 17.28 0.43 -1.86
N HIS A 61 16.68 1.31 -2.68
CA HIS A 61 17.34 1.88 -3.85
C HIS A 61 18.52 2.80 -3.52
N ARG A 62 18.57 3.36 -2.29
CA ARG A 62 19.71 4.17 -1.82
C ARG A 62 20.80 3.34 -1.13
N GLN A 63 20.47 2.11 -0.74
CA GLN A 63 21.39 1.19 -0.05
C GLN A 63 22.11 0.23 -1.00
N GLY A 64 21.58 0.04 -2.21
CA GLY A 64 22.31 -0.55 -3.35
C GLY A 64 23.11 0.50 -4.10
#